data_AF-A0A3Q1FTH3-F1
#
_entry.id   AF-A0A3Q1FTH3-F1
#
_cell.length_a   1.000
_cell.length_b   1.000
_cell.length_c   1.000
_cell.angle_alpha   90.00
_cell.angle_beta   90.00
_cell.angle_gamma   90.00
#
_symmetry.space_group_name_H-M   'P 1'
#
loop_
_entity.id
_entity.type
_entity.pdbx_description
1 polymer ?
#
loop_
_entity_poly.entity_id
_entity_poly.type
_entity_poly.pdbx_seq_one_letter_code
_entity_poly.pdbx_strand_id
1 'polypeptide(L)'
;MLLNHANVGCVYTRQVEEESGVSAAGFSGPLDHYSGLIRDGTLREDEHQKAVLQKLDQLHKILRGYSNTPTSIFSKFFTKPKPPKGYYIFGDVGTGKTMVMDMFYSYVETEKKKRVHFHGFMLDVHKRIHRLKQSMPKRKAGKMAKSYDPIAPVAEEISEEACLLCFDEFQVTDIADAMILKQLFENLFQHGVVVVATSNRPPEDLYKNGLQRVNFVPFIAVLQKYCQTLRLDSGIDYRKRNRPSAGKLYFLSSEPDAEATLDKMFDELAFKQNDITRPRVLNVHNRKVRLDKACGTIADCTFEELCDRPLGASDYLEMSRLFDTIFIRHIPLLTVNKKTQARRLITLVDALYDHKVRVVILADHPLEDIFVHDGDHGHDESHILMDDLGLKREEASSLSIFSGEEEKFAFQRTVSRLTEMQTEEYWLEGDRSLKSQV
;
A
#
# COMPACT_ATOMS: atom_id res chain seq x y z
N MET A 1 8.94 -45.94 11.70
CA MET A 1 8.06 -45.65 10.55
C MET A 1 7.56 -44.23 10.73
N LEU A 2 8.30 -43.28 10.15
CA LEU A 2 8.01 -41.84 10.18
C LEU A 2 7.26 -41.51 8.88
N LEU A 3 6.12 -40.84 8.98
CA LEU A 3 5.38 -40.31 7.82
C LEU A 3 5.44 -38.78 7.84
N ASN A 4 5.79 -38.25 6.66
CA ASN A 4 6.14 -36.88 6.34
C ASN A 4 4.97 -35.89 6.48
N HIS A 5 5.25 -34.77 7.14
CA HIS A 5 4.59 -33.49 6.93
C HIS A 5 5.39 -32.68 5.91
N ALA A 6 4.91 -32.55 4.67
CA ALA A 6 5.33 -31.50 3.72
C ALA A 6 4.41 -31.49 2.48
N ASN A 7 3.44 -30.56 2.46
CA ASN A 7 2.93 -29.87 1.25
C ASN A 7 1.61 -29.15 1.55
N VAL A 8 1.69 -27.97 2.15
CA VAL A 8 0.62 -26.97 2.11
C VAL A 8 1.30 -25.61 2.00
N GLY A 9 1.68 -25.21 0.79
CA GLY A 9 2.44 -23.98 0.60
C GLY A 9 2.90 -23.73 -0.83
N CYS A 10 2.08 -24.06 -1.82
CA CYS A 10 2.35 -23.71 -3.22
C CYS A 10 1.07 -23.87 -4.06
N VAL A 11 0.07 -23.02 -3.86
CA VAL A 11 -1.13 -22.98 -4.73
C VAL A 11 -1.55 -21.55 -5.08
N TYR A 12 -1.17 -20.53 -4.31
CA TYR A 12 -1.68 -19.16 -4.48
C TYR A 12 -0.98 -18.29 -5.55
N THR A 13 0.06 -18.77 -6.22
CA THR A 13 0.83 -17.96 -7.20
C THR A 13 0.47 -18.21 -8.67
N ARG A 14 -0.55 -19.02 -8.97
CA ARG A 14 -0.86 -19.44 -10.35
C ARG A 14 -2.19 -18.96 -10.93
N GLN A 15 -2.97 -18.14 -10.22
CA GLN A 15 -4.34 -17.78 -10.62
C GLN A 15 -4.58 -16.29 -10.91
N VAL A 16 -3.53 -15.46 -11.03
CA VAL A 16 -3.70 -14.01 -11.32
C VAL A 16 -3.50 -13.67 -12.80
N GLU A 17 -3.27 -14.64 -13.68
CA GLU A 17 -2.95 -14.37 -15.09
C GLU A 17 -4.13 -14.30 -16.07
N GLU A 18 -5.38 -14.52 -15.68
CA GLU A 18 -6.45 -14.70 -16.70
C GLU A 18 -7.71 -13.81 -16.66
N GLU A 19 -7.82 -12.81 -15.78
CA GLU A 19 -9.04 -11.97 -15.75
C GLU A 19 -8.77 -10.47 -15.75
N SER A 20 -8.27 -9.98 -16.88
CA SER A 20 -8.58 -8.61 -17.38
C SER A 20 -8.60 -8.65 -18.90
N GLY A 21 -9.78 -8.89 -19.47
CA GLY A 21 -10.03 -9.02 -20.90
C GLY A 21 -10.00 -7.71 -21.67
N VAL A 22 -8.93 -6.91 -21.53
CA VAL A 22 -8.49 -5.98 -22.58
C VAL A 22 -7.22 -6.61 -23.13
N SER A 23 -7.29 -7.18 -24.32
CA SER A 23 -6.16 -7.93 -24.86
C SER A 23 -4.90 -7.04 -24.88
N ALA A 24 -3.88 -7.42 -24.12
CA ALA A 24 -2.53 -6.88 -24.24
C ALA A 24 -1.90 -7.15 -25.63
N ALA A 25 -2.63 -7.82 -26.53
CA ALA A 25 -2.21 -8.27 -27.85
C ALA A 25 -2.11 -7.18 -28.94
N GLY A 26 -2.40 -5.91 -28.62
CA GLY A 26 -2.42 -4.81 -29.61
C GLY A 26 -1.32 -3.74 -29.48
N PHE A 27 -0.68 -3.60 -28.32
CA PHE A 27 0.24 -2.50 -28.05
C PHE A 27 1.68 -2.98 -27.84
N SER A 28 2.63 -2.18 -28.29
CA SER A 28 4.06 -2.53 -28.32
C SER A 28 4.82 -2.24 -27.01
N GLY A 29 4.17 -1.61 -26.03
CA GLY A 29 4.79 -1.21 -24.77
C GLY A 29 3.89 -0.30 -23.92
N PRO A 30 4.35 0.09 -22.72
CA PRO A 30 3.54 0.86 -21.77
C PRO A 30 3.12 2.25 -22.29
N LEU A 31 3.98 2.93 -23.07
CA LEU A 31 3.66 4.24 -23.64
C LEU A 31 2.62 4.14 -24.76
N ASP A 32 2.68 3.06 -25.55
CA ASP A 32 1.74 2.80 -26.65
C ASP A 32 0.35 2.47 -26.09
N HIS A 33 0.30 1.66 -25.02
CA HIS A 33 -0.93 1.39 -24.29
C HIS A 33 -1.56 2.67 -23.72
N TYR A 34 -0.78 3.54 -23.08
CA TYR A 34 -1.26 4.83 -22.58
C TYR A 34 -1.79 5.73 -23.70
N SER A 35 -1.10 5.78 -24.83
CA SER A 35 -1.53 6.55 -26.00
C SER A 35 -2.83 5.98 -26.60
N GLY A 36 -3.00 4.66 -26.57
CA GLY A 36 -4.25 3.98 -26.92
C GLY A 36 -5.42 4.43 -26.05
N LEU A 37 -5.23 4.43 -24.73
CA LEU A 37 -6.23 4.87 -23.74
C LEU A 37 -6.56 6.37 -23.83
N ILE A 38 -5.64 7.20 -24.32
CA ILE A 38 -5.96 8.60 -24.65
C ILE A 38 -6.83 8.67 -25.89
N ARG A 39 -6.50 7.89 -26.93
CA ARG A 39 -7.20 7.90 -28.21
C ARG A 39 -8.63 7.38 -28.10
N ASP A 40 -8.89 6.38 -27.27
CA ASP A 40 -10.24 5.86 -27.02
C ASP A 40 -11.05 6.70 -25.99
N GLY A 41 -10.41 7.68 -25.35
CA GLY A 41 -11.04 8.60 -24.42
C GLY A 41 -11.12 8.10 -22.97
N THR A 42 -10.57 6.92 -22.66
CA THR A 42 -10.52 6.37 -21.29
C THR A 42 -9.64 7.22 -20.37
N LEU A 43 -8.53 7.74 -20.89
CA LEU A 43 -7.61 8.62 -20.18
C LEU A 43 -7.50 9.99 -20.84
N ARG A 44 -7.21 11.00 -20.02
CA ARG A 44 -6.79 12.32 -20.51
C ARG A 44 -5.28 12.40 -20.54
N GLU A 45 -4.76 13.11 -21.53
CA GLU A 45 -3.32 13.33 -21.66
C GLU A 45 -2.78 14.14 -20.47
N ASP A 46 -1.72 13.61 -19.85
CA ASP A 46 -0.94 14.23 -18.79
C ASP A 46 0.54 14.14 -19.17
N GLU A 47 1.16 15.30 -19.38
CA GLU A 47 2.57 15.39 -19.79
C GLU A 47 3.53 14.79 -18.75
N HIS A 48 3.21 14.84 -17.46
CA HIS A 48 4.04 14.25 -16.41
C HIS A 48 3.94 12.72 -16.43
N GLN A 49 2.73 12.17 -16.58
CA GLN A 49 2.54 10.71 -16.72
C GLN A 49 3.23 10.20 -17.99
N LYS A 50 3.07 10.92 -19.11
CA LYS A 50 3.70 10.60 -20.40
C LYS A 50 5.23 10.62 -20.31
N ALA A 51 5.82 11.63 -19.67
CA ALA A 51 7.27 11.71 -19.47
C ALA A 51 7.81 10.54 -18.64
N VAL A 52 7.08 10.12 -17.60
CA VAL A 52 7.45 8.94 -16.78
C VAL A 52 7.31 7.67 -17.61
N LEU A 53 6.22 7.50 -18.35
CA LEU A 53 5.99 6.33 -19.21
C LEU A 53 7.01 6.21 -20.33
N GLN A 54 7.50 7.31 -20.90
CA GLN A 54 8.61 7.28 -21.86
C GLN A 54 9.89 6.68 -21.26
N LYS A 55 10.18 7.00 -20.00
CA LYS A 55 11.34 6.46 -19.28
C LYS A 55 11.15 4.98 -18.93
N LEU A 56 9.94 4.59 -18.53
CA LEU A 56 9.57 3.21 -18.25
C LEU A 56 9.57 2.34 -19.52
N ASP A 57 9.12 2.88 -20.66
CA ASP A 57 9.16 2.22 -21.96
C ASP A 57 10.60 1.93 -22.42
N GLN A 58 11.52 2.90 -22.21
CA GLN A 58 12.95 2.71 -22.44
C GLN A 58 13.51 1.60 -21.55
N LEU A 59 13.17 1.59 -20.26
CA LEU A 59 13.63 0.55 -19.34
C LEU A 59 13.05 -0.82 -19.70
N HIS A 60 11.79 -0.91 -20.08
CA HIS A 60 11.16 -2.14 -20.56
C HIS A 60 11.97 -2.74 -21.73
N LYS A 61 12.34 -1.92 -22.72
CA LYS A 61 13.15 -2.35 -23.87
C LYS A 61 14.55 -2.82 -23.45
N ILE A 62 15.18 -2.16 -22.48
CA ILE A 62 16.49 -2.54 -21.94
C ILE A 62 16.43 -3.84 -21.14
N LEU A 63 15.33 -4.07 -20.41
CA LEU A 63 15.12 -5.27 -19.60
C LEU A 63 14.76 -6.50 -20.45
N ARG A 64 14.45 -6.33 -21.74
CA ARG A 64 14.16 -7.45 -22.64
C ARG A 64 15.38 -8.37 -22.75
N GLY A 65 15.25 -9.59 -22.25
CA GLY A 65 16.35 -10.57 -22.20
C GLY A 65 17.40 -10.30 -21.11
N TYR A 66 17.13 -9.36 -20.18
CA TYR A 66 17.96 -9.15 -19.00
C TYR A 66 17.79 -10.31 -18.02
N SER A 67 18.91 -10.82 -17.51
CA SER A 67 18.94 -11.73 -16.38
C SER A 67 20.06 -11.32 -15.43
N ASN A 68 19.77 -11.42 -14.13
CA ASN A 68 20.76 -11.23 -13.09
C ASN A 68 21.56 -12.52 -12.77
N THR A 69 21.21 -13.66 -13.38
CA THR A 69 21.97 -14.90 -13.29
C THR A 69 23.06 -14.97 -14.37
N PRO A 70 24.28 -15.42 -14.02
CA PRO A 70 25.33 -15.63 -15.02
C PRO A 70 24.95 -16.80 -15.95
N THR A 71 24.85 -16.53 -17.25
CA THR A 71 24.36 -17.48 -18.26
C THR A 71 25.30 -18.64 -18.59
N SER A 72 26.55 -18.67 -18.09
CA SER A 72 27.43 -19.84 -18.28
C SER A 72 28.70 -19.80 -17.41
N ILE A 73 29.25 -20.97 -17.07
CA ILE A 73 30.55 -21.15 -16.40
C ILE A 73 31.70 -20.56 -17.24
N PHE A 74 31.52 -20.44 -18.56
CA PHE A 74 32.48 -19.84 -19.51
C PHE A 74 32.38 -18.30 -19.64
N SER A 75 31.34 -17.65 -19.09
CA SER A 75 31.21 -16.18 -19.15
C SER A 75 32.01 -15.45 -18.06
N LYS A 76 32.76 -16.16 -17.21
CA LYS A 76 33.67 -15.58 -16.20
C LYS A 76 34.77 -14.67 -16.80
N PHE A 77 35.01 -14.73 -18.11
CA PHE A 77 35.97 -13.88 -18.83
C PHE A 77 35.36 -12.66 -19.53
N PHE A 78 34.03 -12.51 -19.55
CA PHE A 78 33.38 -11.30 -20.09
C PHE A 78 32.86 -10.44 -18.95
N THR A 79 33.13 -9.13 -19.01
CA THR A 79 32.59 -8.13 -18.09
C THR A 79 31.08 -8.27 -18.00
N LYS A 80 30.55 -8.58 -16.80
CA LYS A 80 29.11 -8.59 -16.52
C LYS A 80 28.51 -7.28 -17.06
N PRO A 81 27.49 -7.32 -17.93
CA PRO A 81 26.81 -6.10 -18.35
C PRO A 81 26.29 -5.41 -17.09
N LYS A 82 26.62 -4.11 -16.94
CA LYS A 82 26.17 -3.36 -15.77
C LYS A 82 24.64 -3.38 -15.73
N PRO A 83 24.02 -3.71 -14.59
CA PRO A 83 22.57 -3.67 -14.48
C PRO A 83 22.05 -2.27 -14.84
N PRO A 84 20.93 -2.16 -15.55
CA PRO A 84 20.34 -0.86 -15.83
C PRO A 84 19.92 -0.19 -14.52
N LYS A 85 19.90 1.15 -14.52
CA LYS A 85 19.34 1.88 -13.38
C LYS A 85 17.83 1.70 -13.34
N GLY A 86 17.33 1.53 -12.13
CA GLY A 86 15.91 1.52 -11.83
C GLY A 86 15.30 2.91 -11.79
N TYR A 87 14.04 3.00 -11.38
CA TYR A 87 13.34 4.29 -11.20
C TYR A 87 12.66 4.41 -9.84
N TYR A 88 12.75 5.59 -9.26
CA TYR A 88 11.98 5.97 -8.07
C TYR A 88 11.01 7.08 -8.46
N ILE A 89 9.73 6.73 -8.57
CA ILE A 89 8.65 7.61 -9.01
C ILE A 89 7.95 8.16 -7.77
N PHE A 90 7.95 9.48 -7.61
CA PHE A 90 7.31 10.12 -6.47
C PHE A 90 6.37 11.25 -6.88
N GLY A 91 5.36 11.53 -6.05
CA GLY A 91 4.44 12.65 -6.23
C GLY A 91 3.23 12.52 -5.34
N ASP A 92 2.34 13.50 -5.39
CA ASP A 92 1.19 13.59 -4.48
C ASP A 92 0.15 12.48 -4.68
N VAL A 93 -0.80 12.38 -3.76
CA VAL A 93 -1.85 11.37 -3.81
C VAL A 93 -2.66 11.49 -5.10
N GLY A 94 -2.99 10.35 -5.70
CA GLY A 94 -3.94 10.31 -6.81
C GLY A 94 -3.40 10.84 -8.14
N THR A 95 -2.09 11.10 -8.24
CA THR A 95 -1.46 11.56 -9.49
C THR A 95 -1.32 10.47 -10.57
N GLY A 96 -1.62 9.20 -10.23
CA GLY A 96 -1.57 8.07 -11.20
C GLY A 96 -0.28 7.24 -11.15
N LYS A 97 0.49 7.29 -10.05
CA LYS A 97 1.73 6.50 -9.87
C LYS A 97 1.50 4.99 -10.00
N THR A 98 0.44 4.46 -9.39
CA THR A 98 0.09 3.04 -9.46
C THR A 98 -0.25 2.65 -10.89
N MET A 99 -1.05 3.46 -11.60
CA MET A 99 -1.40 3.23 -13.00
C MET A 99 -0.16 3.15 -13.91
N VAL A 100 0.80 4.08 -13.79
CA VAL A 100 2.02 4.01 -14.63
C VAL A 100 2.88 2.80 -14.26
N MET A 101 2.89 2.37 -12.99
CA MET A 101 3.52 1.13 -12.54
C MET A 101 2.81 -0.10 -13.10
N ASP A 102 1.47 -0.13 -13.10
CA ASP A 102 0.64 -1.20 -13.66
C ASP A 102 0.99 -1.39 -15.15
N MET A 103 0.98 -0.30 -15.92
CA MET A 103 1.31 -0.33 -17.35
C MET A 103 2.72 -0.86 -17.59
N PHE A 104 3.72 -0.38 -16.83
CA PHE A 104 5.07 -0.90 -16.97
C PHE A 104 5.18 -2.39 -16.62
N TYR A 105 4.58 -2.81 -15.52
CA TYR A 105 4.67 -4.19 -15.04
C TYR A 105 3.97 -5.17 -15.99
N SER A 106 2.85 -4.78 -16.60
CA SER A 106 2.11 -5.64 -17.54
C SER A 106 2.91 -5.91 -18.81
N TYR A 107 3.66 -4.93 -19.32
CA TYR A 107 4.39 -5.07 -20.59
C TYR A 107 5.84 -5.54 -20.43
N VAL A 108 6.42 -5.50 -19.22
CA VAL A 108 7.82 -5.93 -19.07
C VAL A 108 8.01 -7.44 -19.29
N GLU A 109 8.70 -7.78 -20.39
CA GLU A 109 9.07 -9.14 -20.79
C GLU A 109 10.28 -9.62 -19.99
N THR A 110 10.05 -10.00 -18.74
CA THR A 110 11.08 -10.58 -17.86
C THR A 110 10.45 -11.67 -17.01
N GLU A 111 10.99 -12.89 -17.10
CA GLU A 111 10.44 -14.07 -16.39
C GLU A 111 10.57 -13.94 -14.87
N LYS A 112 11.63 -13.28 -14.38
CA LYS A 112 11.90 -13.06 -12.95
C LYS A 112 11.54 -11.64 -12.51
N LYS A 113 10.25 -11.31 -12.52
CA LYS A 113 9.72 -10.04 -11.99
C LYS A 113 8.80 -10.29 -10.81
N LYS A 114 8.84 -9.38 -9.83
CA LYS A 114 7.94 -9.43 -8.67
C LYS A 114 7.45 -8.03 -8.36
N ARG A 115 6.14 -7.91 -8.17
CA ARG A 115 5.49 -6.69 -7.68
C ARG A 115 4.94 -6.92 -6.29
N VAL A 116 5.21 -5.98 -5.38
CA VAL A 116 4.85 -6.13 -3.97
C VAL A 116 4.73 -4.77 -3.28
N HIS A 117 3.80 -4.66 -2.33
CA HIS A 117 3.73 -3.52 -1.44
C HIS A 117 4.93 -3.51 -0.49
N PHE A 118 5.58 -2.35 -0.30
CA PHE A 118 6.85 -2.27 0.43
C PHE A 118 6.78 -2.84 1.86
N HIS A 119 5.71 -2.54 2.62
CA HIS A 119 5.52 -3.11 3.95
C HIS A 119 5.43 -4.65 3.95
N GLY A 120 4.71 -5.22 2.97
CA GLY A 120 4.59 -6.67 2.83
C GLY A 120 5.92 -7.34 2.50
N PHE A 121 6.74 -6.68 1.68
CA PHE A 121 8.11 -7.10 1.40
C PHE A 121 8.98 -7.11 2.65
N MET A 122 8.94 -6.06 3.47
CA MET A 122 9.73 -6.00 4.70
C MET A 122 9.32 -7.07 5.71
N LEU A 123 8.03 -7.37 5.83
CA LEU A 123 7.56 -8.51 6.65
C LEU A 123 8.12 -9.85 6.17
N ASP A 124 8.21 -10.08 4.86
CA ASP A 124 8.83 -11.30 4.30
C ASP A 124 10.33 -11.34 4.61
N VAL A 125 11.04 -10.22 4.41
CA VAL A 125 12.46 -10.09 4.72
C VAL A 125 12.74 -10.42 6.19
N HIS A 126 11.99 -9.85 7.13
CA HIS A 126 12.16 -10.14 8.56
C HIS A 126 11.89 -11.60 8.90
N LYS A 127 10.89 -12.24 8.27
CA LYS A 127 10.62 -13.68 8.42
C LYS A 127 11.81 -14.51 7.96
N ARG A 128 12.40 -14.20 6.80
CA ARG A 128 13.59 -14.90 6.28
C ARG A 128 14.82 -14.70 7.16
N ILE A 129 15.07 -13.47 7.61
CA ILE A 129 16.15 -13.14 8.56
C ILE A 129 15.97 -13.94 9.86
N HIS A 130 14.75 -13.99 10.39
CA HIS A 130 14.45 -14.75 11.61
C HIS A 130 14.66 -16.26 11.42
N ARG A 131 14.20 -16.83 10.30
CA ARG A 131 14.43 -18.24 9.93
C ARG A 131 15.92 -18.58 9.92
N LEU A 132 16.74 -17.76 9.27
CA LEU A 132 18.19 -17.96 9.22
C LEU A 132 18.86 -17.80 10.59
N LYS A 133 18.39 -16.87 11.42
CA LYS A 133 18.86 -16.72 12.81
C LYS A 133 18.54 -17.95 13.66
N GLN A 134 17.39 -18.60 13.44
CA GLN A 134 16.98 -19.80 14.18
C GLN A 134 17.78 -21.04 13.78
N SER A 135 18.18 -21.17 12.51
CA SER A 135 18.99 -22.29 12.04
C SER A 135 20.46 -22.21 12.45
N MET A 136 20.91 -21.07 13.02
CA MET A 136 22.29 -20.90 13.47
C MET A 136 22.52 -21.48 14.89
N PRO A 137 23.73 -22.01 15.18
CA PRO A 137 24.07 -22.50 16.52
C PRO A 137 23.91 -21.37 17.55
N LYS A 138 23.19 -21.65 18.65
CA LYS A 138 23.09 -20.71 19.77
C LYS A 138 24.49 -20.35 20.26
N ARG A 139 24.75 -19.04 20.44
CA ARG A 139 26.01 -18.50 20.96
C ARG A 139 26.50 -19.33 22.16
N LYS A 140 27.65 -20.00 22.05
CA LYS A 140 28.34 -20.51 23.23
C LYS A 140 28.90 -19.31 23.99
N ALA A 141 28.56 -19.18 25.27
CA ALA A 141 29.16 -18.17 26.14
C ALA A 141 30.69 -18.31 26.10
N GLY A 142 31.40 -17.25 25.71
CA GLY A 142 32.87 -17.19 25.76
C GLY A 142 33.65 -17.33 24.45
N LYS A 143 33.03 -17.48 23.27
CA LYS A 143 33.74 -17.37 21.97
C LYS A 143 33.15 -16.24 21.12
N MET A 144 33.98 -15.25 20.77
CA MET A 144 33.67 -14.25 19.75
C MET A 144 33.58 -14.92 18.37
N ALA A 145 32.45 -15.55 18.06
CA ALA A 145 32.13 -15.89 16.68
C ALA A 145 31.85 -14.57 15.92
N LYS A 146 32.45 -14.40 14.73
CA LYS A 146 32.14 -13.29 13.82
C LYS A 146 30.62 -13.15 13.73
N SER A 147 30.11 -11.93 13.87
CA SER A 147 28.70 -11.59 13.65
C SER A 147 28.33 -12.05 12.23
N TYR A 148 27.64 -13.18 12.10
CA TYR A 148 27.11 -13.64 10.82
C TYR A 148 26.03 -12.67 10.40
N ASP A 149 26.16 -12.10 9.21
CA ASP A 149 25.17 -11.20 8.66
C ASP A 149 24.06 -12.02 7.98
N PRO A 150 22.83 -12.08 8.53
CA PRO A 150 21.73 -12.78 7.91
C PRO A 150 21.11 -12.00 6.74
N ILE A 151 21.49 -10.74 6.50
CA ILE A 151 20.89 -9.91 5.47
C ILE A 151 21.43 -10.28 4.08
N ALA A 152 22.74 -10.47 3.93
CA ALA A 152 23.33 -10.82 2.63
C ALA A 152 22.74 -12.12 2.02
N PRO A 153 22.59 -13.24 2.77
CA PRO A 153 21.95 -14.44 2.24
C PRO A 153 20.48 -14.24 1.87
N VAL A 154 19.74 -13.41 2.62
CA VAL A 154 18.34 -13.09 2.29
C VAL A 154 18.25 -12.29 0.99
N ALA A 155 19.17 -11.34 0.79
CA ALA A 155 19.25 -10.58 -0.46
C ALA A 155 19.60 -11.50 -1.65
N GLU A 156 20.49 -12.46 -1.44
CA GLU A 156 20.84 -13.49 -2.44
C GLU A 156 19.61 -14.32 -2.81
N GLU A 157 18.89 -14.89 -1.83
CA GLU A 157 17.64 -15.64 -2.05
C GLU A 157 16.61 -14.82 -2.85
N ILE A 158 16.41 -13.55 -2.48
CA ILE A 158 15.48 -12.66 -3.20
C ILE A 158 15.95 -12.39 -4.63
N SER A 159 17.26 -12.25 -4.85
CA SER A 159 17.82 -12.02 -6.19
C SER A 159 17.67 -13.25 -7.10
N GLU A 160 17.65 -14.45 -6.55
CA GLU A 160 17.38 -15.67 -7.30
C GLU A 160 15.91 -15.75 -7.75
N GLU A 161 15.00 -15.24 -6.93
CA GLU A 161 13.55 -15.17 -7.21
C GLU A 161 13.21 -14.07 -8.24
N ALA A 162 13.82 -12.88 -8.12
CA ALA A 162 13.45 -11.72 -8.92
C ALA A 162 14.67 -10.89 -9.33
N CYS A 163 14.78 -10.62 -10.63
CA CYS A 163 15.74 -9.67 -11.19
C CYS A 163 15.14 -8.26 -11.36
N LEU A 164 13.81 -8.14 -11.36
CA LEU A 164 13.07 -6.88 -11.31
C LEU A 164 12.12 -6.87 -10.11
N LEU A 165 12.31 -5.91 -9.21
CA LEU A 165 11.42 -5.64 -8.08
C LEU A 165 10.64 -4.35 -8.32
N CYS A 166 9.32 -4.46 -8.38
CA CYS A 166 8.39 -3.34 -8.47
C CYS A 166 7.75 -3.11 -7.10
N PHE A 167 8.11 -2.02 -6.42
CA PHE A 167 7.55 -1.66 -5.12
C PHE A 167 6.43 -0.64 -5.28
N ASP A 168 5.26 -0.99 -4.75
CA ASP A 168 4.20 -0.03 -4.52
C ASP A 168 4.28 0.55 -3.11
N GLU A 169 3.93 1.84 -3.00
CA GLU A 169 3.89 2.61 -1.75
C GLU A 169 5.18 2.46 -0.92
N PHE A 170 6.31 2.78 -1.53
CA PHE A 170 7.62 2.78 -0.87
C PHE A 170 7.66 3.85 0.22
N GLN A 171 7.32 3.44 1.44
CA GLN A 171 7.33 4.27 2.64
C GLN A 171 8.01 3.52 3.78
N VAL A 172 8.90 4.21 4.49
CA VAL A 172 9.60 3.68 5.66
C VAL A 172 9.13 4.45 6.89
N THR A 173 8.55 3.74 7.85
CA THR A 173 8.09 4.30 9.14
C THR A 173 8.68 3.53 10.34
N ASP A 174 9.00 2.25 10.19
CA ASP A 174 9.56 1.41 11.24
C ASP A 174 11.09 1.58 11.36
N ILE A 175 11.60 1.70 12.59
CA ILE A 175 13.04 1.75 12.86
C ILE A 175 13.75 0.43 12.50
N ALA A 176 13.11 -0.72 12.73
CA ALA A 176 13.68 -2.02 12.43
C ALA A 176 13.95 -2.17 10.92
N ASP A 177 13.04 -1.67 10.09
CA ASP A 177 13.20 -1.60 8.64
C ASP A 177 14.35 -0.65 8.28
N ALA A 178 14.31 0.57 8.83
CA ALA A 178 15.31 1.60 8.57
C ALA A 178 16.75 1.11 8.84
N MET A 179 16.95 0.27 9.85
CA MET A 179 18.28 -0.26 10.21
C MET A 179 18.84 -1.29 9.22
N ILE A 180 18.00 -2.02 8.47
CA ILE A 180 18.46 -3.10 7.58
C ILE A 180 18.45 -2.71 6.10
N LEU A 181 17.69 -1.69 5.72
CA LEU A 181 17.44 -1.34 4.32
C LEU A 181 18.71 -1.03 3.52
N LYS A 182 19.67 -0.30 4.13
CA LYS A 182 20.95 0.00 3.47
C LYS A 182 21.63 -1.27 3.00
N GLN A 183 21.85 -2.21 3.92
CA GLN A 183 22.58 -3.44 3.66
C GLN A 183 21.79 -4.37 2.73
N LEU A 184 20.47 -4.48 2.91
CA LEU A 184 19.62 -5.28 2.05
C LEU A 184 19.69 -4.81 0.59
N PHE A 185 19.45 -3.53 0.34
CA PHE A 185 19.43 -2.98 -1.02
C PHE A 185 20.82 -2.92 -1.65
N GLU A 186 21.88 -2.62 -0.88
CA GLU A 186 23.25 -2.73 -1.39
C GLU A 186 23.53 -4.13 -1.94
N ASN A 187 23.14 -5.18 -1.21
CA ASN A 187 23.29 -6.55 -1.67
C ASN A 187 22.40 -6.85 -2.88
N LEU A 188 21.12 -6.47 -2.87
CA LEU A 188 20.22 -6.67 -4.02
C LEU A 188 20.79 -6.04 -5.30
N PHE A 189 21.26 -4.79 -5.23
CA PHE A 189 21.86 -4.09 -6.37
C PHE A 189 23.19 -4.72 -6.82
N GLN A 190 24.01 -5.22 -5.90
CA GLN A 190 25.23 -5.96 -6.23
C GLN A 190 24.94 -7.28 -6.95
N HIS A 191 23.82 -7.93 -6.62
CA HIS A 191 23.32 -9.11 -7.32
C HIS A 191 22.57 -8.77 -8.62
N GLY A 192 22.58 -7.50 -9.06
CA GLY A 192 21.97 -7.09 -10.33
C GLY A 192 20.46 -6.94 -10.30
N VAL A 193 19.83 -6.87 -9.11
CA VAL A 193 18.40 -6.60 -9.03
C VAL A 193 18.11 -5.15 -9.44
N VAL A 194 17.16 -4.97 -10.35
CA VAL A 194 16.65 -3.66 -10.79
C VAL A 194 15.40 -3.33 -9.99
N VAL A 195 15.29 -2.08 -9.53
CA VAL A 195 14.17 -1.64 -8.69
C VAL A 195 13.38 -0.55 -9.39
N VAL A 196 12.06 -0.72 -9.49
CA VAL A 196 11.14 0.37 -9.80
C VAL A 196 10.25 0.57 -8.58
N ALA A 197 10.10 1.80 -8.09
CA ALA A 197 9.34 2.08 -6.89
C ALA A 197 8.39 3.27 -7.09
N THR A 198 7.19 3.20 -6.53
CA THR A 198 6.29 4.35 -6.38
C THR A 198 6.26 4.82 -4.93
N SER A 199 6.27 6.13 -4.70
CA SER A 199 6.14 6.71 -3.35
C SER A 199 5.37 8.02 -3.37
N ASN A 200 4.84 8.42 -2.21
CA ASN A 200 4.28 9.74 -2.03
C ASN A 200 5.29 10.76 -1.48
N ARG A 201 6.55 10.35 -1.26
CA ARG A 201 7.62 11.22 -0.78
C ARG A 201 8.83 11.11 -1.69
N PRO A 202 9.59 12.19 -1.90
CA PRO A 202 10.88 12.07 -2.57
C PRO A 202 11.88 11.28 -1.70
N PRO A 203 12.95 10.70 -2.30
CA PRO A 203 13.93 9.90 -1.57
C PRO A 203 14.53 10.60 -0.35
N GLU A 204 14.81 11.90 -0.44
CA GLU A 204 15.36 12.74 0.63
C GLU A 204 14.44 12.88 1.84
N ASP A 205 13.14 12.66 1.68
CA ASP A 205 12.13 12.71 2.74
C ASP A 205 11.69 11.33 3.23
N LEU A 206 12.31 10.26 2.73
CA LEU A 206 12.14 8.93 3.31
C LEU A 206 12.64 8.90 4.76
N TYR A 207 11.81 8.32 5.63
CA TYR A 207 12.07 8.22 7.08
C TYR A 207 12.39 9.58 7.73
N LYS A 208 11.82 10.67 7.20
CA LYS A 208 11.89 12.01 7.81
C LYS A 208 11.33 11.97 9.22
N ASN A 209 12.06 12.58 10.15
CA ASN A 209 11.78 12.59 11.59
C ASN A 209 11.80 11.20 12.27
N GLY A 210 12.25 10.15 11.56
CA GLY A 210 12.43 8.83 12.14
C GLY A 210 13.54 8.76 13.18
N LEU A 211 13.39 7.88 14.17
CA LEU A 211 14.36 7.68 15.24
C LEU A 211 15.71 7.19 14.63
N GLN A 212 16.83 7.80 15.05
CA GLN A 212 18.16 7.51 14.50
C GLN A 212 18.29 7.70 12.98
N ARG A 213 17.58 8.68 12.39
CA ARG A 213 17.63 8.97 10.95
C ARG A 213 19.04 9.06 10.35
N VAL A 214 20.04 9.51 11.11
CA VAL A 214 21.45 9.56 10.67
C VAL A 214 21.96 8.21 10.15
N ASN A 215 21.48 7.09 10.70
CA ASN A 215 21.83 5.74 10.26
C ASN A 215 21.09 5.32 8.98
N PHE A 216 19.96 5.97 8.68
CA PHE A 216 19.15 5.74 7.48
C PHE A 216 19.63 6.56 6.28
N VAL A 217 20.14 7.77 6.48
CA VAL A 217 20.62 8.66 5.39
C VAL A 217 21.54 7.95 4.38
N PRO A 218 22.49 7.07 4.78
CA PRO A 218 23.30 6.31 3.83
C PRO A 218 22.50 5.44 2.85
N PHE A 219 21.33 4.94 3.24
CA PHE A 219 20.44 4.19 2.33
C PHE A 219 19.88 5.09 1.21
N ILE A 220 19.56 6.35 1.50
CA ILE A 220 19.08 7.31 0.49
C ILE A 220 20.12 7.46 -0.64
N ALA A 221 21.40 7.55 -0.28
CA ALA A 221 22.50 7.63 -1.24
C ALA A 221 22.63 6.35 -2.09
N VAL A 222 22.43 5.17 -1.49
CA VAL A 222 22.40 3.89 -2.22
C VAL A 222 21.22 3.89 -3.21
N LEU A 223 20.02 4.26 -2.76
CA LEU A 223 18.83 4.29 -3.58
C LEU A 223 19.01 5.23 -4.79
N GLN A 224 19.48 6.46 -4.57
CA GLN A 224 19.74 7.45 -5.63
C GLN A 224 20.87 7.05 -6.59
N LYS A 225 21.82 6.22 -6.14
CA LYS A 225 22.89 5.69 -7.00
C LYS A 225 22.33 4.73 -8.05
N TYR A 226 21.42 3.85 -7.65
CA TYR A 226 20.89 2.76 -8.48
C TYR A 226 19.53 3.06 -9.12
N CYS A 227 18.78 4.03 -8.60
CA CYS A 227 17.49 4.46 -9.13
C CYS A 227 17.56 5.93 -9.58
N GLN A 228 17.06 6.21 -10.77
CA GLN A 228 16.81 7.57 -11.20
C GLN A 228 15.47 8.07 -10.63
N THR A 229 15.47 9.24 -10.02
CA THR A 229 14.26 9.84 -9.44
C THR A 229 13.42 10.51 -10.53
N LEU A 230 12.13 10.21 -10.58
CA LEU A 230 11.15 10.81 -11.47
C LEU A 230 10.02 11.43 -10.63
N ARG A 231 9.70 12.70 -10.89
CA ARG A 231 8.59 13.39 -10.24
C ARG A 231 7.33 13.26 -11.11
N LEU A 232 6.27 12.73 -10.53
CA LEU A 232 4.94 12.58 -11.11
C LEU A 232 3.97 13.41 -10.28
N ASP A 233 4.06 14.72 -10.48
CA ASP A 233 3.31 15.73 -9.76
C ASP A 233 2.67 16.67 -10.78
N SER A 234 1.48 16.30 -11.22
CA SER A 234 0.67 17.13 -12.12
C SER A 234 -0.25 18.08 -11.36
N GLY A 235 -0.19 18.12 -10.02
CA GLY A 235 -1.11 18.88 -9.17
C GLY A 235 -2.58 18.42 -9.28
N ILE A 236 -2.83 17.32 -10.00
CA ILE A 236 -4.16 16.80 -10.31
C ILE A 236 -4.33 15.46 -9.60
N ASP A 237 -5.30 15.39 -8.71
CA ASP A 237 -5.78 14.13 -8.16
C ASP A 237 -6.81 13.52 -9.15
N TYR A 238 -6.36 12.51 -9.92
CA TYR A 238 -7.19 11.82 -10.90
C TYR A 238 -8.32 10.99 -10.29
N ARG A 239 -8.27 10.71 -8.99
CA ARG A 239 -9.35 10.05 -8.25
C ARG A 239 -10.53 10.99 -8.01
N LYS A 240 -10.26 12.29 -7.90
CA LYS A 240 -11.26 13.33 -7.63
C LYS A 240 -11.87 13.95 -8.89
N ARG A 241 -11.37 13.62 -10.08
CA ARG A 241 -11.93 14.16 -11.35
C ARG A 241 -13.19 13.39 -11.74
N ASN A 242 -14.28 14.13 -11.98
CA ASN A 242 -15.57 13.75 -12.57
C ASN A 242 -15.61 12.38 -13.29
N ARG A 243 -15.59 11.29 -12.51
CA ARG A 243 -15.99 9.96 -12.95
C ARG A 243 -17.49 9.83 -12.70
N PRO A 244 -18.24 9.10 -13.53
CA PRO A 244 -19.64 8.82 -13.22
C PRO A 244 -19.72 8.15 -11.85
N SER A 245 -20.53 8.75 -10.97
CA SER A 245 -20.80 8.22 -9.63
C SER A 245 -21.57 6.91 -9.81
N ALA A 246 -21.28 5.88 -9.00
CA ALA A 246 -22.01 4.60 -9.03
C ALA A 246 -23.44 4.71 -8.46
N GLY A 247 -24.06 5.90 -8.51
CA GLY A 247 -25.17 6.32 -7.67
C GLY A 247 -24.71 7.05 -6.40
N LYS A 248 -25.65 7.31 -5.48
CA LYS A 248 -25.39 7.97 -4.20
C LYS A 248 -24.94 6.93 -3.18
N LEU A 249 -23.67 6.99 -2.78
CA LEU A 249 -23.01 6.01 -1.89
C LEU A 249 -22.42 6.65 -0.62
N TYR A 250 -22.39 7.97 -0.58
CA TYR A 250 -22.04 8.77 0.58
C TYR A 250 -23.27 9.60 0.98
N PHE A 251 -23.69 9.45 2.22
CA PHE A 251 -24.88 10.07 2.78
C PHE A 251 -24.49 10.91 3.98
N LEU A 252 -25.21 12.02 4.17
CA LEU A 252 -25.05 12.84 5.35
C LEU A 252 -26.11 12.48 6.38
N SER A 253 -25.73 12.36 7.65
CA SER A 253 -26.66 12.14 8.76
C SER A 253 -27.73 13.25 8.85
N SER A 254 -27.45 14.44 8.29
CA SER A 254 -28.38 15.55 8.21
C SER A 254 -29.45 15.41 7.11
N GLU A 255 -29.28 14.48 6.18
CA GLU A 255 -30.25 14.28 5.10
C GLU A 255 -31.49 13.51 5.60
N PRO A 256 -32.69 13.92 5.15
CA PRO A 256 -33.90 13.16 5.45
C PRO A 256 -33.82 11.77 4.83
N ASP A 257 -34.33 10.77 5.55
CA ASP A 257 -34.43 9.37 5.10
C ASP A 257 -33.10 8.68 4.73
N ALA A 258 -31.94 9.23 5.12
CA ALA A 258 -30.63 8.62 4.86
C ALA A 258 -30.55 7.20 5.41
N GLU A 259 -30.91 7.00 6.68
CA GLU A 259 -30.97 5.68 7.33
C GLU A 259 -31.87 4.69 6.59
N ALA A 260 -33.09 5.11 6.28
CA ALA A 260 -34.06 4.28 5.57
C ALA A 260 -33.59 3.93 4.16
N THR A 261 -32.81 4.81 3.52
CA THR A 261 -32.20 4.56 2.22
C THR A 261 -31.08 3.53 2.32
N LEU A 262 -30.20 3.66 3.32
CA LEU A 262 -29.13 2.69 3.59
C LEU A 262 -29.71 1.31 3.94
N ASP A 263 -30.79 1.26 4.72
CA ASP A 263 -31.46 0.00 5.06
C ASP A 263 -32.00 -0.69 3.81
N LYS A 264 -32.67 0.04 2.91
CA LYS A 264 -33.12 -0.51 1.62
C LYS A 264 -31.97 -0.99 0.76
N MET A 265 -30.88 -0.23 0.66
CA MET A 265 -29.69 -0.63 -0.09
C MET A 265 -29.05 -1.91 0.49
N PHE A 266 -28.95 -2.00 1.82
CA PHE A 266 -28.46 -3.20 2.48
C PHE A 266 -29.37 -4.39 2.17
N ASP A 267 -30.69 -4.24 2.30
CA ASP A 267 -31.66 -5.31 2.05
C ASP A 267 -31.62 -5.78 0.59
N GLU A 268 -31.50 -4.87 -0.38
CA GLU A 268 -31.37 -5.20 -1.80
C GLU A 268 -30.08 -5.99 -2.10
N LEU A 269 -28.95 -5.61 -1.50
CA LEU A 269 -27.69 -6.32 -1.66
C LEU A 269 -27.71 -7.66 -0.91
N ALA A 270 -28.28 -7.70 0.29
CA ALA A 270 -28.44 -8.92 1.09
C ALA A 270 -29.39 -9.92 0.43
N PHE A 271 -30.43 -9.47 -0.27
CA PHE A 271 -31.35 -10.33 -1.02
C PHE A 271 -30.64 -11.08 -2.17
N LYS A 272 -29.57 -10.51 -2.71
CA LYS A 272 -28.73 -11.16 -3.73
C LYS A 272 -27.74 -12.17 -3.13
N GLN A 273 -27.62 -12.24 -1.80
CA GLN A 273 -26.78 -13.21 -1.11
C GLN A 273 -27.60 -14.46 -0.79
N ASN A 274 -27.00 -15.63 -0.97
CA ASN A 274 -27.57 -16.91 -0.53
C ASN A 274 -27.31 -17.15 0.98
N ASP A 275 -27.53 -16.14 1.83
CA ASP A 275 -27.32 -16.22 3.28
C ASP A 275 -28.40 -15.40 4.01
N ILE A 276 -28.44 -15.53 5.34
CA ILE A 276 -29.34 -14.74 6.20
C ILE A 276 -28.59 -13.64 6.95
N THR A 277 -29.26 -12.52 7.17
CA THR A 277 -28.75 -11.41 7.98
C THR A 277 -28.65 -11.83 9.44
N ARG A 278 -27.44 -11.79 10.02
CA ARG A 278 -27.17 -12.13 11.42
C ARG A 278 -25.88 -11.49 11.93
N PRO A 279 -25.65 -11.41 13.25
CA PRO A 279 -24.34 -11.08 13.78
C PRO A 279 -23.27 -12.06 13.31
N ARG A 280 -22.08 -11.55 12.99
CA ARG A 280 -20.94 -12.35 12.51
C ARG A 280 -19.73 -12.16 13.40
N VAL A 281 -19.09 -13.27 13.76
CA VAL A 281 -17.88 -13.28 14.59
C VAL A 281 -16.70 -13.72 13.73
N LEU A 282 -15.70 -12.86 13.59
CA LEU A 282 -14.46 -13.11 12.88
C LEU A 282 -13.41 -13.60 13.86
N ASN A 283 -12.71 -14.69 13.52
CA ASN A 283 -11.60 -15.19 14.30
C ASN A 283 -10.30 -14.66 13.71
N VAL A 284 -9.79 -13.56 14.27
CA VAL A 284 -8.55 -12.93 13.84
C VAL A 284 -7.45 -13.35 14.80
N HIS A 285 -6.59 -14.28 14.37
CA HIS A 285 -5.59 -14.91 15.26
C HIS A 285 -6.27 -15.51 16.52
N ASN A 286 -5.93 -14.99 17.71
CA ASN A 286 -6.47 -15.45 19.00
C ASN A 286 -7.60 -14.57 19.56
N ARG A 287 -8.18 -13.66 18.75
CA ARG A 287 -9.28 -12.78 19.17
C ARG A 287 -10.51 -12.93 18.29
N LYS A 288 -11.66 -12.64 18.91
CA LYS A 288 -12.98 -12.64 18.26
C LYS A 288 -13.42 -11.21 18.03
N VAL A 289 -13.66 -10.85 16.77
CA VAL A 289 -14.22 -9.56 16.39
C VAL A 289 -15.68 -9.77 16.00
N ARG A 290 -16.61 -9.16 16.73
CA ARG A 290 -18.04 -9.29 16.48
C ARG A 290 -18.55 -8.08 15.70
N LEU A 291 -19.28 -8.36 14.62
CA LEU A 291 -20.07 -7.41 13.84
C LEU A 291 -21.54 -7.74 14.05
N ASP A 292 -22.37 -6.74 14.35
CA ASP A 292 -23.75 -7.00 14.76
C ASP A 292 -24.70 -7.29 13.58
N LYS A 293 -24.38 -6.83 12.36
CA LYS A 293 -25.20 -7.06 11.16
C LYS A 293 -24.34 -7.42 9.95
N ALA A 294 -24.51 -8.63 9.43
CA ALA A 294 -23.87 -9.08 8.19
C ALA A 294 -24.74 -10.12 7.47
N CYS A 295 -24.63 -10.18 6.14
CA CYS A 295 -25.28 -11.19 5.30
C CYS A 295 -24.32 -11.61 4.18
N GLY A 296 -23.94 -12.89 4.12
CA GLY A 296 -23.01 -13.38 3.10
C GLY A 296 -21.67 -12.63 3.13
N THR A 297 -21.33 -11.97 2.02
CA THR A 297 -20.13 -11.11 1.87
C THR A 297 -20.39 -9.62 2.09
N ILE A 298 -21.51 -9.26 2.74
CA ILE A 298 -21.86 -7.87 3.07
C ILE A 298 -21.89 -7.68 4.58
N ALA A 299 -21.29 -6.59 5.06
CA ALA A 299 -21.37 -6.17 6.45
C ALA A 299 -22.00 -4.78 6.58
N ASP A 300 -22.80 -4.59 7.62
CA ASP A 300 -23.36 -3.30 8.01
C ASP A 300 -22.89 -2.97 9.42
N CYS A 301 -22.02 -1.97 9.51
CA CYS A 301 -21.25 -1.68 10.72
C CYS A 301 -21.39 -0.21 11.08
N THR A 302 -21.41 0.07 12.37
CA THR A 302 -21.30 1.44 12.87
C THR A 302 -19.84 1.86 13.04
N PHE A 303 -19.59 3.17 13.05
CA PHE A 303 -18.29 3.73 13.35
C PHE A 303 -17.77 3.28 14.72
N GLU A 304 -18.66 3.15 15.72
CA GLU A 304 -18.29 2.68 17.05
C GLU A 304 -17.70 1.26 17.01
N GLU A 305 -18.36 0.34 16.27
CA GLU A 305 -17.89 -1.03 16.11
C GLU A 305 -16.49 -1.11 15.48
N LEU A 306 -16.22 -0.22 14.52
CA LEU A 306 -15.02 -0.26 13.70
C LEU A 306 -13.86 0.55 14.28
N CYS A 307 -14.15 1.68 14.92
CA CYS A 307 -13.13 2.68 15.28
C CYS A 307 -13.07 2.99 16.78
N ASP A 308 -14.14 2.80 17.57
CA ASP A 308 -14.07 3.00 19.03
C ASP A 308 -13.58 1.76 19.77
N ARG A 309 -13.82 0.57 19.21
CA ARG A 309 -13.26 -0.70 19.71
C ARG A 309 -11.74 -0.82 19.42
N PRO A 310 -10.98 -1.60 20.22
CA PRO A 310 -9.53 -1.76 20.06
C PRO A 310 -9.16 -2.71 18.89
N LEU A 311 -9.63 -2.38 17.69
CA LEU A 311 -9.29 -3.05 16.44
C LEU A 311 -7.99 -2.50 15.84
N GLY A 312 -7.29 -3.34 15.07
CA GLY A 312 -6.06 -2.98 14.39
C GLY A 312 -5.99 -3.53 12.96
N ALA A 313 -4.87 -3.29 12.29
CA ALA A 313 -4.68 -3.62 10.87
C ALA A 313 -5.00 -5.08 10.52
N SER A 314 -4.64 -6.06 11.38
CA SER A 314 -4.96 -7.46 11.14
C SER A 314 -6.47 -7.74 11.11
N ASP A 315 -7.24 -7.01 11.92
CA ASP A 315 -8.70 -7.19 12.01
C ASP A 315 -9.35 -6.65 10.73
N TYR A 316 -8.93 -5.46 10.28
CA TYR A 316 -9.44 -4.86 9.04
C TYR A 316 -9.04 -5.63 7.80
N LEU A 317 -7.82 -6.20 7.74
CA LEU A 317 -7.40 -7.07 6.64
C LEU A 317 -8.29 -8.33 6.55
N GLU A 318 -8.66 -8.92 7.68
CA GLU A 318 -9.55 -10.07 7.68
C GLU A 318 -10.97 -9.70 7.23
N MET A 319 -11.49 -8.56 7.68
CA MET A 319 -12.76 -8.02 7.15
C MET A 319 -12.69 -7.82 5.64
N SER A 320 -11.58 -7.26 5.14
CA SER A 320 -11.39 -6.96 3.72
C SER A 320 -11.34 -8.20 2.83
N ARG A 321 -10.94 -9.35 3.39
CA ARG A 321 -10.97 -10.65 2.70
C ARG A 321 -12.35 -11.28 2.69
N LEU A 322 -13.11 -11.13 3.77
CA LEU A 322 -14.40 -11.82 3.95
C LEU A 322 -15.59 -11.05 3.35
N PHE A 323 -15.48 -9.73 3.27
CA PHE A 323 -16.54 -8.87 2.77
C PHE A 323 -16.14 -8.18 1.47
N ASP A 324 -17.08 -8.13 0.55
CA ASP A 324 -16.98 -7.43 -0.73
C ASP A 324 -17.65 -6.06 -0.66
N THR A 325 -18.52 -5.86 0.33
CA THR A 325 -19.22 -4.59 0.56
C THR A 325 -19.40 -4.35 2.05
N ILE A 326 -19.01 -3.16 2.51
CA ILE A 326 -19.13 -2.75 3.91
C ILE A 326 -19.86 -1.41 3.99
N PHE A 327 -20.95 -1.37 4.75
CA PHE A 327 -21.59 -0.12 5.16
C PHE A 327 -20.91 0.38 6.43
N ILE A 328 -20.57 1.67 6.46
CA ILE A 328 -19.97 2.34 7.61
C ILE A 328 -20.90 3.48 8.01
N ARG A 329 -21.65 3.27 9.09
CA ARG A 329 -22.66 4.21 9.57
C ARG A 329 -22.14 5.13 10.67
N HIS A 330 -22.72 6.32 10.75
CA HIS A 330 -22.49 7.31 11.80
C HIS A 330 -21.02 7.70 11.97
N ILE A 331 -20.30 7.97 10.87
CA ILE A 331 -18.96 8.53 10.99
C ILE A 331 -19.08 9.97 11.52
N PRO A 332 -18.58 10.26 12.74
CA PRO A 332 -18.71 11.58 13.31
C PRO A 332 -17.67 12.52 12.72
N LEU A 333 -17.79 13.82 13.00
CA LEU A 333 -16.68 14.76 12.78
C LEU A 333 -15.45 14.31 13.59
N LEU A 334 -14.33 14.10 12.91
CA LEU A 334 -13.08 13.66 13.53
C LEU A 334 -12.26 14.87 13.96
N THR A 335 -12.56 15.35 15.16
CA THR A 335 -11.81 16.40 15.85
C THR A 335 -10.52 15.86 16.49
N VAL A 336 -9.69 16.75 17.02
CA VAL A 336 -8.43 16.42 17.72
C VAL A 336 -8.66 15.38 18.84
N ASN A 337 -9.80 15.45 19.51
CA ASN A 337 -10.18 14.52 20.59
C ASN A 337 -10.50 13.10 20.11
N LYS A 338 -10.66 12.89 18.80
CA LYS A 338 -10.90 11.59 18.15
C LYS A 338 -9.70 11.11 17.33
N LYS A 339 -8.49 11.57 17.63
CA LYS A 339 -7.26 11.23 16.89
C LYS A 339 -6.98 9.73 16.78
N THR A 340 -7.23 8.95 17.83
CA THR A 340 -7.05 7.48 17.80
C THR A 340 -8.05 6.82 16.86
N GLN A 341 -9.31 7.25 16.90
CA GLN A 341 -10.37 6.78 16.01
C GLN A 341 -10.10 7.18 14.56
N ALA A 342 -9.61 8.40 14.32
CA ALA A 342 -9.23 8.88 13.00
C ALA A 342 -8.12 7.99 12.38
N ARG A 343 -7.10 7.62 13.16
CA ARG A 343 -6.04 6.69 12.72
C ARG A 343 -6.58 5.29 12.42
N ARG A 344 -7.54 4.80 13.20
CA ARG A 344 -8.23 3.53 12.93
C ARG A 344 -9.04 3.59 11.65
N LEU A 345 -9.78 4.67 11.40
CA LEU A 345 -10.51 4.88 10.16
C LEU A 345 -9.57 4.91 8.94
N ILE A 346 -8.44 5.62 9.03
CA ILE A 346 -7.40 5.61 7.98
C ILE A 346 -6.97 4.17 7.69
N THR A 347 -6.60 3.42 8.73
CA THR A 347 -6.11 2.04 8.60
C THR A 347 -7.17 1.11 8.01
N LEU A 348 -8.44 1.28 8.40
CA LEU A 348 -9.58 0.55 7.85
C LEU A 348 -9.74 0.85 6.35
N VAL A 349 -9.83 2.12 5.98
CA VAL A 349 -10.00 2.53 4.57
C VAL A 349 -8.86 2.01 3.72
N ASP A 350 -7.63 2.04 4.23
CA ASP A 350 -6.46 1.50 3.54
C ASP A 350 -6.63 0.00 3.24
N ALA A 351 -7.01 -0.80 4.26
CA ALA A 351 -7.20 -2.23 4.10
C ALA A 351 -8.32 -2.57 3.10
N LEU A 352 -9.45 -1.84 3.17
CA LEU A 352 -10.60 -2.01 2.28
C LEU A 352 -10.25 -1.63 0.84
N TYR A 353 -9.55 -0.51 0.65
CA TYR A 353 -9.13 -0.02 -0.66
C TYR A 353 -8.17 -1.01 -1.35
N ASP A 354 -7.18 -1.51 -0.63
CA ASP A 354 -6.18 -2.44 -1.16
C ASP A 354 -6.81 -3.78 -1.61
N HIS A 355 -7.93 -4.18 -1.00
CA HIS A 355 -8.68 -5.38 -1.36
C HIS A 355 -9.87 -5.11 -2.30
N LYS A 356 -9.99 -3.87 -2.83
CA LYS A 356 -11.08 -3.46 -3.72
C LYS A 356 -12.47 -3.71 -3.11
N VAL A 357 -12.62 -3.50 -1.81
CA VAL A 357 -13.90 -3.62 -1.10
C VAL A 357 -14.74 -2.38 -1.38
N ARG A 358 -16.03 -2.58 -1.68
CA ARG A 358 -17.01 -1.51 -1.90
C ARG A 358 -17.48 -0.94 -0.56
N VAL A 359 -17.65 0.38 -0.49
CA VAL A 359 -18.10 1.04 0.75
C VAL A 359 -19.29 1.94 0.52
N VAL A 360 -20.25 1.89 1.45
CA VAL A 360 -21.37 2.82 1.56
C VAL A 360 -21.22 3.54 2.89
N ILE A 361 -21.26 4.87 2.88
CA ILE A 361 -20.92 5.67 4.06
C ILE A 361 -22.10 6.55 4.46
N LEU A 362 -22.39 6.58 5.77
CA LEU A 362 -23.21 7.60 6.40
C LEU A 362 -22.36 8.37 7.41
N ALA A 363 -22.23 9.68 7.21
CA ALA A 363 -21.35 10.53 8.00
C ALA A 363 -22.03 11.85 8.39
N ASP A 364 -21.59 12.46 9.49
CA ASP A 364 -22.19 13.71 9.96
C ASP A 364 -21.82 14.93 9.10
N HIS A 365 -20.71 14.86 8.35
CA HIS A 365 -20.16 15.97 7.57
C HIS A 365 -19.73 15.49 6.17
N PRO A 366 -19.64 16.40 5.18
CA PRO A 366 -19.09 16.07 3.87
C PRO A 366 -17.70 15.42 3.95
N LEU A 367 -17.41 14.56 2.98
CA LEU A 367 -16.15 13.80 2.95
C LEU A 367 -14.90 14.70 3.03
N GLU A 368 -14.95 15.88 2.43
CA GLU A 368 -13.85 16.85 2.41
C GLU A 368 -13.56 17.46 3.80
N ASP A 369 -14.57 17.49 4.67
CA ASP A 369 -14.56 18.16 5.96
C ASP A 369 -14.54 17.17 7.15
N ILE A 370 -14.47 15.87 6.88
CA ILE A 370 -14.61 14.84 7.91
C ILE A 370 -13.45 14.84 8.93
N PHE A 371 -12.27 15.35 8.54
CA PHE A 371 -11.08 15.47 9.39
C PHE A 371 -10.76 16.95 9.69
N VAL A 372 -10.89 17.35 10.96
CA VAL A 372 -10.57 18.73 11.39
C VAL A 372 -9.07 18.85 11.64
N HIS A 373 -8.45 19.88 11.06
CA HIS A 373 -7.04 20.20 11.26
C HIS A 373 -6.89 21.38 12.23
N ASP A 374 -5.86 21.32 13.07
CA ASP A 374 -5.49 22.33 14.07
C ASP A 374 -4.84 23.59 13.45
N GLY A 375 -5.40 24.06 12.33
CA GLY A 375 -4.91 25.24 11.62
C GLY A 375 -5.38 26.56 12.21
N ASP A 376 -6.34 26.57 13.15
CA ASP A 376 -6.99 27.82 13.58
C ASP A 376 -7.13 28.00 15.11
N HIS A 377 -6.91 26.98 15.96
CA HIS A 377 -7.06 27.10 17.42
C HIS A 377 -5.97 26.39 18.25
N GLY A 378 -4.72 26.37 17.77
CA GLY A 378 -3.62 25.61 18.38
C GLY A 378 -2.71 26.33 19.37
N HIS A 379 -3.16 27.38 20.08
CA HIS A 379 -2.26 28.18 20.94
C HIS A 379 -2.50 28.12 22.46
N ASP A 380 -3.58 27.54 23.00
CA ASP A 380 -3.81 27.63 24.45
C ASP A 380 -3.59 26.32 25.22
N GLU A 381 -3.99 25.15 24.69
CA GLU A 381 -3.91 23.92 25.49
C GLU A 381 -2.49 23.32 25.57
N SER A 382 -1.68 23.50 24.54
CA SER A 382 -0.26 23.11 24.55
C SER A 382 0.58 23.97 25.50
N HIS A 383 0.12 25.18 25.82
CA HIS A 383 0.80 26.09 26.74
C HIS A 383 0.60 25.73 28.21
N ILE A 384 -0.56 25.14 28.57
CA ILE A 384 -0.89 24.81 29.96
C ILE A 384 -0.08 23.60 30.46
N LEU A 385 0.17 22.60 29.60
CA LEU A 385 0.94 21.40 29.96
C LEU A 385 2.46 21.61 29.98
N MET A 386 2.97 22.61 29.26
CA MET A 386 4.41 22.90 29.15
C MET A 386 4.95 23.67 30.35
N ASP A 387 4.13 24.52 30.96
CA ASP A 387 4.51 25.33 32.13
C ASP A 387 4.58 24.47 33.40
N ASP A 388 3.67 23.50 33.56
CA ASP A 388 3.63 22.57 34.71
C ASP A 388 4.81 21.57 34.74
N LEU A 389 5.45 21.32 33.59
CA LEU A 389 6.58 20.38 33.46
C LEU A 389 7.95 21.06 33.39
N GLY A 390 8.01 22.40 33.41
CA GLY A 390 9.27 23.16 33.49
C GLY A 390 10.23 22.94 32.31
N LEU A 391 9.72 22.57 31.12
CA LEU A 391 10.53 22.31 29.93
C LEU A 391 10.82 23.62 29.18
N LYS A 392 12.08 23.83 28.78
CA LYS A 392 12.47 25.00 28.00
C LYS A 392 11.90 24.89 26.57
N ARG A 393 11.43 26.03 26.03
CA ARG A 393 10.79 26.15 24.70
C ARG A 393 11.61 25.52 23.55
N GLU A 394 12.94 25.48 23.66
CA GLU A 394 13.83 24.91 22.64
C GLU A 394 13.90 23.37 22.67
N GLU A 395 13.61 22.74 23.81
CA GLU A 395 13.52 21.27 23.93
C GLU A 395 12.12 20.77 23.53
N ALA A 396 11.09 21.59 23.76
CA ALA A 396 9.71 21.33 23.37
C ALA A 396 9.48 21.29 21.84
N SER A 397 10.23 22.06 21.05
CA SER A 397 10.18 21.98 19.59
C SER A 397 10.79 20.69 19.03
N SER A 398 11.61 19.98 19.82
CA SER A 398 12.12 18.64 19.49
C SER A 398 11.21 17.50 19.98
N LEU A 399 10.36 17.80 20.97
CA LEU A 399 9.31 16.92 21.48
C LEU A 399 8.00 17.02 20.69
N SER A 400 7.95 17.81 19.61
CA SER A 400 6.90 17.77 18.58
C SER A 400 6.97 16.48 17.75
N ILE A 401 6.95 15.33 18.44
CA ILE A 401 7.17 13.97 17.94
C ILE A 401 6.08 13.50 16.94
N PHE A 402 5.08 14.34 16.65
CA PHE A 402 4.18 14.15 15.52
C PHE A 402 4.02 15.48 14.77
N SER A 403 4.80 15.69 13.72
CA SER A 403 4.53 16.79 12.78
C SER A 403 3.16 16.56 12.14
N GLY A 404 2.23 17.50 12.30
CA GLY A 404 0.88 17.44 11.71
C GLY A 404 0.84 17.25 10.19
N GLU A 405 1.98 17.41 9.50
CA GLU A 405 2.14 17.11 8.08
C GLU A 405 1.91 15.64 7.72
N GLU A 406 2.33 14.68 8.56
CA GLU A 406 2.12 13.25 8.26
C GLU A 406 0.65 12.87 8.40
N GLU A 407 -0.03 13.43 9.40
CA GLU A 407 -1.46 13.23 9.63
C GLU A 407 -2.28 13.88 8.52
N LYS A 408 -1.93 15.11 8.14
CA LYS A 408 -2.54 15.82 7.00
C LYS A 408 -2.41 15.02 5.71
N PHE A 409 -1.23 14.48 5.44
CA PHE A 409 -1.01 13.63 4.27
C PHE A 409 -1.87 12.35 4.33
N ALA A 410 -1.93 11.68 5.49
CA ALA A 410 -2.76 10.49 5.68
C ALA A 410 -4.25 10.80 5.48
N PHE A 411 -4.75 11.92 6.01
CA PHE A 411 -6.13 12.36 5.82
C PHE A 411 -6.45 12.67 4.36
N GLN A 412 -5.61 13.44 3.68
CA GLN A 412 -5.78 13.73 2.25
C GLN A 412 -5.81 12.43 1.42
N ARG A 413 -4.96 11.46 1.77
CA ARG A 413 -4.94 10.16 1.11
C ARG A 413 -6.22 9.36 1.35
N THR A 414 -6.71 9.33 2.58
CA THR A 414 -7.96 8.65 2.93
C THR A 414 -9.16 9.28 2.22
N VAL A 415 -9.26 10.61 2.19
CA VAL A 415 -10.30 11.33 1.44
C VAL A 415 -10.25 10.97 -0.04
N SER A 416 -9.06 11.03 -0.66
CA SER A 416 -8.86 10.68 -2.07
C SER A 416 -9.26 9.23 -2.39
N ARG A 417 -8.90 8.26 -1.53
CA ARG A 417 -9.31 6.85 -1.65
C ARG A 417 -10.83 6.71 -1.54
N LEU A 418 -11.44 7.33 -0.54
CA LEU A 418 -12.90 7.29 -0.36
C LEU A 418 -13.64 7.89 -1.55
N THR A 419 -13.15 8.99 -2.14
CA THR A 419 -13.72 9.57 -3.37
C THR A 419 -13.68 8.57 -4.53
N GLU A 420 -12.55 7.90 -4.75
CA GLU A 420 -12.44 6.86 -5.79
C GLU A 420 -13.42 5.70 -5.54
N MET A 421 -13.58 5.30 -4.28
CA MET A 421 -14.50 4.23 -3.90
C MET A 421 -15.99 4.57 -4.13
N GLN A 422 -16.33 5.83 -4.44
CA GLN A 422 -17.69 6.24 -4.83
C GLN A 422 -17.95 6.15 -6.35
N THR A 423 -16.94 5.82 -7.14
CA THR A 423 -17.03 5.82 -8.61
C THR A 423 -17.60 4.50 -9.14
N GLU A 424 -18.31 4.57 -10.28
CA GLU A 424 -18.92 3.39 -10.93
C GLU A 424 -17.87 2.34 -11.29
N GLU A 425 -16.75 2.77 -11.86
CA GLU A 425 -15.62 1.92 -12.23
C GLU A 425 -15.09 1.11 -11.03
N TYR A 426 -14.87 1.77 -9.89
CA TYR A 426 -14.40 1.09 -8.69
C TYR A 426 -15.41 0.04 -8.19
N TRP A 427 -16.70 0.33 -8.30
CA TRP A 427 -17.77 -0.60 -7.91
C TRP A 427 -17.90 -1.80 -8.84
N LEU A 428 -17.64 -1.61 -10.14
CA LEU A 428 -17.55 -2.70 -11.11
C LEU A 428 -16.32 -3.58 -10.87
N GLU A 429 -15.15 -2.98 -10.64
CA GLU A 429 -13.92 -3.73 -10.32
C GLU A 429 -14.01 -4.52 -9.01
N GLY A 430 -14.68 -3.95 -8.00
CA GLY A 430 -14.86 -4.52 -6.68
C GLY A 430 -15.94 -5.61 -6.61
N ASP A 431 -16.69 -5.85 -7.69
CA ASP A 431 -17.71 -6.90 -7.71
C ASP A 431 -17.06 -8.29 -7.84
N ARG A 432 -16.91 -8.97 -6.70
CA ARG A 432 -16.35 -10.32 -6.64
C ARG A 432 -17.33 -11.41 -7.08
N SER A 433 -18.61 -11.09 -7.30
CA SER A 433 -19.59 -12.06 -7.78
C SER A 433 -19.31 -12.52 -9.21
N LEU A 434 -18.72 -11.65 -10.04
CA LEU A 434 -18.27 -11.97 -11.40
C LEU A 434 -17.07 -12.93 -11.42
N LYS A 435 -16.22 -12.90 -10.38
CA LYS A 435 -15.03 -13.75 -10.25
C LYS A 435 -15.31 -15.15 -9.70
N SER A 436 -16.52 -15.40 -9.19
CA SER A 436 -16.93 -16.71 -8.66
C SER A 436 -17.65 -17.59 -9.70
N GLN A 437 -17.76 -17.15 -10.96
CA GLN A 437 -18.39 -17.91 -12.05
C GLN A 437 -17.39 -18.52 -13.05
N VAL A 438 -16.08 -18.47 -12.77
CA VAL A 438 -15.02 -19.07 -13.60
C VAL A 438 -14.29 -20.19 -12.87
#